data_AF-A0A7W1PVJ8-F1
#
_entry.id   AF-A0A7W1PVJ8-F1
#
_cell.length_a   1.000
_cell.length_b   1.000
_cell.length_c   1.000
_cell.angle_alpha   90.00
_cell.angle_beta   90.00
_cell.angle_gamma   90.00
#
_symmetry.space_group_name_H-M   'P 1'
#
loop_
_entity.id
_entity.type
_entity.pdbx_description
1 polymer ?
#
loop_
_entity_poly.entity_id
_entity_poly.type
_entity_poly.pdbx_seq_one_letter_code
_entity_poly.pdbx_strand_id
1 'polypeptide(L)'
;MVNLYIPIYKKISFCILVFYMIITFISCNENSKGIYYVDLKQEFNVLLNDSNFKFNYLDLTITNTSFFLLQKKIIWKGEYSESDGSKTVTENITGVFENSEKLFLHPPRFGPFELLEAFPFPLVELPLLSGKKWQNSINVVSGHKDLNGKVVNAVYEVEELEMVMDSIKTWKITAASEIEGDNRNFEAVFLFNEAFGFTDFNYSLNGLPFAHIKLKEE
;
A
#
# COMPACT_ATOMS: atom_id res chain seq x y z
N MET A 1 -15.28 88.51 26.88
CA MET A 1 -15.81 88.65 25.50
C MET A 1 -14.73 88.10 24.58
N VAL A 2 -14.69 86.79 24.30
CA VAL A 2 -15.45 86.09 23.24
C VAL A 2 -15.31 86.78 21.88
N ASN A 3 -14.44 86.24 21.01
CA ASN A 3 -14.95 85.58 19.80
C ASN A 3 -13.89 84.68 19.16
N LEU A 4 -14.33 83.46 18.84
CA LEU A 4 -13.66 82.48 17.99
C LEU A 4 -13.54 83.01 16.56
N TYR A 5 -12.52 82.58 15.82
CA TYR A 5 -12.71 82.17 14.42
C TYR A 5 -11.64 81.15 14.01
N ILE A 6 -12.10 79.98 13.59
CA ILE A 6 -11.35 78.93 12.89
C ILE A 6 -11.76 78.99 11.41
N PRO A 7 -10.82 78.84 10.47
CA PRO A 7 -11.05 77.92 9.35
C PRO A 7 -9.81 77.03 9.11
N ILE A 8 -9.93 75.70 9.13
CA ILE A 8 -10.38 74.79 8.06
C ILE A 8 -9.28 74.51 7.00
N TYR A 9 -8.69 73.32 7.17
CA TYR A 9 -8.21 72.33 6.17
C TYR A 9 -7.27 72.75 5.03
N LYS A 10 -6.06 72.17 5.05
CA LYS A 10 -5.46 71.56 3.85
C LYS A 10 -4.89 70.18 4.14
N LYS A 11 -5.59 69.19 3.58
CA LYS A 11 -5.19 67.80 3.40
C LYS A 11 -3.92 67.74 2.56
N ILE A 12 -2.91 66.97 2.98
CA ILE A 12 -2.13 66.16 2.05
C ILE A 12 -2.17 64.74 2.57
N SER A 13 -3.02 63.98 1.89
CA SER A 13 -3.21 62.55 2.02
C SER A 13 -1.95 61.87 1.48
N PHE A 14 -1.15 61.24 2.33
CA PHE A 14 -0.24 60.19 1.86
C PHE A 14 -1.07 58.92 1.76
N CYS A 15 -1.75 58.76 0.62
CA CYS A 15 -2.34 57.49 0.23
C CYS A 15 -1.21 56.51 -0.02
N ILE A 16 -0.82 55.74 0.99
CA ILE A 16 -0.12 54.48 0.75
C ILE A 16 -1.16 53.54 0.17
N LEU A 17 -1.04 53.38 -1.14
CA LEU A 17 -1.71 52.38 -1.95
C LEU A 17 -1.26 51.00 -1.44
N VAL A 18 -1.91 50.45 -0.41
CA VAL A 18 -1.74 49.04 -0.02
C VAL A 18 -2.50 48.22 -1.05
N PHE A 19 -1.80 47.91 -2.14
CA PHE A 19 -2.27 46.98 -3.16
C PHE A 19 -2.12 45.56 -2.63
N TYR A 20 -3.26 44.90 -2.43
CA TYR A 20 -3.50 43.47 -2.57
C TYR A 20 -2.34 42.51 -2.31
N MET A 21 -2.46 41.74 -1.22
CA MET A 21 -2.27 40.30 -1.34
C MET A 21 -3.26 39.59 -0.43
N ILE A 22 -4.48 39.41 -0.95
CA ILE A 22 -5.39 38.40 -0.43
C ILE A 22 -4.65 37.08 -0.66
N ILE A 23 -4.08 36.52 0.40
CA ILE A 23 -3.63 35.13 0.41
C ILE A 23 -4.91 34.32 0.31
N THR A 24 -5.34 34.07 -0.93
CA THR A 24 -6.23 32.95 -1.20
C THR A 24 -5.46 31.73 -0.75
N PHE A 25 -5.84 31.17 0.41
CA PHE A 25 -5.62 29.76 0.66
C PHE A 25 -6.35 29.03 -0.46
N ILE A 26 -5.65 28.83 -1.57
CA ILE A 26 -5.93 27.75 -2.48
C ILE A 26 -5.66 26.53 -1.60
N SER A 27 -6.70 26.07 -0.92
CA SER A 27 -6.80 24.67 -0.57
C SER A 27 -6.71 23.97 -1.92
N CYS A 28 -5.48 23.58 -2.30
CA CYS A 28 -5.31 22.53 -3.27
C CYS A 28 -6.01 21.33 -2.65
N ASN A 29 -7.28 21.18 -3.00
CA ASN A 29 -7.96 19.92 -2.90
C ASN A 29 -7.31 19.03 -3.96
N GLU A 30 -6.09 18.58 -3.68
CA GLU A 30 -5.54 17.43 -4.35
C GLU A 30 -6.49 16.29 -4.00
N ASN A 31 -7.46 16.03 -4.89
CA ASN A 31 -7.87 14.67 -5.15
C ASN A 31 -6.63 13.94 -5.68
N SER A 32 -5.66 13.67 -4.80
CA SER A 32 -4.59 12.73 -5.09
C SER A 32 -5.31 11.42 -5.35
N LYS A 33 -5.04 10.80 -6.50
CA LYS A 33 -5.85 9.67 -7.00
C LYS A 33 -5.74 8.40 -6.14
N GLY A 34 -5.18 8.47 -4.93
CA GLY A 34 -4.63 7.34 -4.20
C GLY A 34 -3.43 6.76 -4.93
N ILE A 35 -2.58 6.02 -4.21
CA ILE A 35 -1.47 5.26 -4.77
C ILE A 35 -2.00 4.23 -5.77
N TYR A 36 -3.03 3.47 -5.37
CA TYR A 36 -3.64 2.44 -6.21
C TYR A 36 -4.86 2.98 -6.96
N TYR A 37 -4.64 3.88 -7.91
CA TYR A 37 -5.70 4.48 -8.73
C TYR A 37 -6.23 3.52 -9.81
N VAL A 38 -7.44 3.77 -10.29
CA VAL A 38 -8.08 2.98 -11.37
C VAL A 38 -7.21 2.99 -12.64
N ASP A 39 -7.08 1.83 -13.27
CA ASP A 39 -6.24 1.57 -14.45
C ASP A 39 -4.73 1.58 -14.18
N LEU A 40 -4.29 1.74 -12.92
CA LEU A 40 -2.91 1.43 -12.53
C LEU A 40 -2.59 -0.02 -12.92
N LYS A 41 -1.43 -0.21 -13.55
CA LYS A 41 -0.83 -1.50 -13.86
C LYS A 41 0.57 -1.56 -13.28
N GLN A 42 0.89 -2.70 -12.66
CA GLN A 42 2.21 -2.95 -12.10
C GLN A 42 2.64 -4.37 -12.48
N GLU A 43 3.89 -4.52 -12.90
CA GLU A 43 4.49 -5.82 -13.19
C GLU A 43 5.47 -6.19 -12.08
N PHE A 44 5.58 -7.48 -11.78
CA PHE A 44 6.44 -7.98 -10.73
C PHE A 44 7.38 -9.08 -11.25
N ASN A 45 8.63 -9.03 -10.79
CA ASN A 45 9.54 -10.17 -10.80
C ASN A 45 9.19 -11.08 -9.62
N VAL A 46 9.21 -12.39 -9.85
CA VAL A 46 8.90 -13.40 -8.83
C VAL A 46 10.03 -14.41 -8.75
N LEU A 47 10.54 -14.61 -7.54
CA LEU A 47 11.43 -15.70 -7.18
C LEU A 47 10.73 -16.58 -6.16
N LEU A 48 10.64 -17.88 -6.41
CA LEU A 48 10.08 -18.86 -5.48
C LEU A 48 11.18 -19.76 -4.95
N ASN A 49 11.07 -20.13 -3.68
CA ASN A 49 11.85 -21.22 -3.12
C ASN A 49 11.11 -22.56 -3.22
N ASP A 50 10.48 -22.79 -4.38
CA ASP A 50 9.88 -24.06 -4.75
C ASP A 50 10.29 -24.36 -6.19
N SER A 51 11.15 -25.35 -6.37
CA SER A 51 11.66 -25.74 -7.69
C SER A 51 10.58 -26.32 -8.61
N ASN A 52 9.40 -26.64 -8.08
CA ASN A 52 8.29 -27.14 -8.89
C ASN A 52 7.63 -26.03 -9.69
N PHE A 53 7.83 -24.76 -9.33
CA PHE A 53 7.16 -23.63 -9.97
C PHE A 53 8.15 -22.58 -10.46
N LYS A 54 7.91 -22.06 -11.65
CA LYS A 54 8.63 -20.91 -12.20
C LYS A 54 7.66 -19.91 -12.80
N PHE A 55 7.64 -18.69 -12.26
CA PHE A 55 6.84 -17.61 -12.82
C PHE A 55 7.49 -17.04 -14.09
N ASN A 56 6.65 -16.81 -15.10
CA ASN A 56 7.02 -16.09 -16.32
C ASN A 56 6.64 -14.62 -16.21
N TYR A 57 5.47 -14.32 -15.65
CA TYR A 57 5.06 -12.96 -15.28
C TYR A 57 4.03 -12.97 -14.15
N LEU A 58 3.95 -11.85 -13.42
CA LEU A 58 2.92 -11.54 -12.46
C LEU A 58 2.58 -10.05 -12.58
N ASP A 59 1.30 -9.75 -12.82
CA ASP A 59 0.81 -8.40 -13.03
C ASP A 59 -0.33 -8.10 -12.05
N LEU A 60 -0.41 -6.84 -11.63
CA LEU A 60 -1.52 -6.26 -10.88
C LEU A 60 -2.22 -5.22 -11.75
N THR A 61 -3.55 -5.21 -11.74
CA THR A 61 -4.35 -4.14 -12.34
C THR A 61 -5.48 -3.72 -11.40
N ILE A 62 -5.65 -2.40 -11.20
CA ILE A 62 -6.78 -1.85 -10.46
C ILE A 62 -7.92 -1.54 -11.43
N THR A 63 -9.15 -1.96 -11.10
CA THR A 63 -10.33 -1.69 -11.93
C THR A 63 -11.26 -0.66 -11.28
N ASN A 64 -12.13 -0.06 -12.09
CA ASN A 64 -13.13 0.92 -11.65
C ASN A 64 -14.29 0.32 -10.83
N THR A 65 -14.28 -0.99 -10.59
CA THR A 65 -15.34 -1.67 -9.84
C THR A 65 -14.95 -1.83 -8.37
N SER A 66 -15.95 -1.72 -7.49
CA SER A 66 -15.76 -2.02 -6.08
C SER A 66 -15.68 -3.53 -5.87
N PHE A 67 -14.76 -3.95 -5.00
CA PHE A 67 -14.73 -5.28 -4.40
C PHE A 67 -15.25 -5.18 -2.96
N PHE A 68 -15.85 -6.26 -2.48
CA PHE A 68 -16.43 -6.44 -1.14
C PHE A 68 -15.98 -5.43 -0.06
N LEU A 69 -16.93 -4.78 0.64
CA LEU A 69 -16.70 -3.83 1.74
C LEU A 69 -15.78 -2.63 1.39
N LEU A 70 -16.20 -1.79 0.44
CA LEU A 70 -15.56 -0.50 0.09
C LEU A 70 -14.15 -0.60 -0.53
N GLN A 71 -13.66 -1.80 -0.83
CA GLN A 71 -12.35 -1.97 -1.46
C GLN A 71 -12.42 -1.68 -2.97
N LYS A 72 -11.33 -1.18 -3.55
CA LYS A 72 -11.16 -1.15 -5.00
C LYS A 72 -10.82 -2.57 -5.46
N LYS A 73 -11.41 -3.04 -6.57
CA LYS A 73 -11.13 -4.38 -7.11
C LYS A 73 -9.75 -4.42 -7.77
N ILE A 74 -8.97 -5.42 -7.39
CA ILE A 74 -7.68 -5.77 -8.00
C ILE A 74 -7.84 -7.05 -8.81
N ILE A 75 -7.15 -7.10 -9.95
CA ILE A 75 -6.91 -8.33 -10.70
C ILE A 75 -5.41 -8.63 -10.64
N TRP A 76 -5.06 -9.72 -9.99
CA TRP A 76 -3.75 -10.35 -10.13
C TRP A 76 -3.81 -11.30 -11.33
N LYS A 77 -2.87 -11.19 -12.26
CA LYS A 77 -2.75 -12.10 -13.40
C LYS A 77 -1.34 -12.65 -13.46
N GLY A 78 -1.20 -13.94 -13.69
CA GLY A 78 0.13 -14.55 -13.80
C GLY A 78 0.17 -15.74 -14.74
N GLU A 79 1.37 -16.00 -15.23
CA GLU A 79 1.73 -17.26 -15.87
C GLU A 79 2.88 -17.89 -15.09
N TYR A 80 2.72 -19.16 -14.74
CA TYR A 80 3.79 -19.97 -14.18
C TYR A 80 3.88 -21.30 -14.91
N SER A 81 5.08 -21.88 -14.87
CA SER A 81 5.36 -23.20 -15.41
C SER A 81 5.63 -24.18 -14.27
N GLU A 82 5.22 -25.43 -14.44
CA GLU A 82 5.51 -26.51 -13.49
C GLU A 82 6.77 -27.27 -13.90
N SER A 83 7.25 -28.17 -13.02
CA SER A 83 8.47 -28.97 -13.25
C SER A 83 8.43 -29.84 -14.52
N ASP A 84 7.23 -30.24 -14.96
CA ASP A 84 7.02 -30.99 -16.20
C ASP A 84 7.01 -30.11 -17.47
N GLY A 85 7.16 -28.80 -17.31
CA GLY A 85 7.13 -27.81 -18.38
C GLY A 85 5.73 -27.36 -18.79
N SER A 86 4.68 -27.88 -18.16
CA SER A 86 3.31 -27.39 -18.35
C SER A 86 3.22 -25.92 -17.92
N LYS A 87 2.35 -25.16 -18.59
CA LYS A 87 2.14 -23.74 -18.33
C LYS A 87 0.71 -23.47 -17.95
N THR A 88 0.53 -22.69 -16.89
CA THR A 88 -0.77 -22.25 -16.41
C THR A 88 -0.84 -20.74 -16.45
N VAL A 89 -1.83 -20.21 -17.16
CA VAL A 89 -2.21 -18.79 -17.11
C VAL A 89 -3.45 -18.67 -16.26
N THR A 90 -3.42 -17.79 -15.28
CA THR A 90 -4.52 -17.64 -14.32
C THR A 90 -4.70 -16.19 -13.90
N GLU A 91 -5.89 -15.91 -13.37
CA GLU A 91 -6.23 -14.62 -12.77
C GLU A 91 -6.92 -14.84 -11.42
N ASN A 92 -6.68 -13.93 -10.49
CA ASN A 92 -7.31 -13.90 -9.18
C ASN A 92 -7.77 -12.49 -8.84
N ILE A 93 -9.04 -12.40 -8.42
CA ILE A 93 -9.65 -11.13 -8.03
C ILE A 93 -9.53 -10.97 -6.52
N THR A 94 -8.99 -9.83 -6.09
CA THR A 94 -8.90 -9.45 -4.68
C THR A 94 -9.25 -7.96 -4.49
N GLY A 95 -8.86 -7.35 -3.37
CA GLY A 95 -9.14 -5.96 -3.04
C GLY A 95 -7.94 -5.18 -2.53
N VAL A 96 -7.94 -3.88 -2.80
CA VAL A 96 -7.09 -2.89 -2.13
C VAL A 96 -8.00 -1.94 -1.37
N PHE A 97 -7.65 -1.68 -0.11
CA PHE A 97 -8.24 -0.63 0.69
C PHE A 97 -7.21 0.47 0.91
N GLU A 98 -7.61 1.71 0.75
CA GLU A 98 -6.75 2.87 0.90
C GLU A 98 -7.56 4.05 1.40
N ASN A 99 -7.12 4.64 2.51
CA ASN A 99 -7.61 5.92 3.02
C ASN A 99 -6.47 6.68 3.72
N SER A 100 -6.78 7.78 4.39
CA SER A 100 -5.79 8.61 5.10
C SER A 100 -5.11 7.91 6.29
N GLU A 101 -5.64 6.78 6.76
CA GLU A 101 -5.20 6.09 7.97
C GLU A 101 -4.53 4.75 7.67
N LYS A 102 -4.85 4.11 6.54
CA LYS A 102 -4.46 2.73 6.26
C LYS A 102 -4.44 2.45 4.77
N LEU A 103 -3.45 1.65 4.37
CA LEU A 103 -3.40 1.02 3.05
C LEU A 103 -3.21 -0.49 3.25
N PHE A 104 -4.06 -1.28 2.59
CA PHE A 104 -4.08 -2.73 2.64
C PHE A 104 -4.20 -3.27 1.22
N LEU A 105 -3.28 -4.14 0.83
CA LEU A 105 -3.26 -4.80 -0.48
C LEU A 105 -3.40 -6.31 -0.27
N HIS A 106 -4.47 -6.90 -0.79
CA HIS A 106 -4.68 -8.34 -0.67
C HIS A 106 -3.77 -9.11 -1.67
N PRO A 107 -2.94 -10.07 -1.20
CA PRO A 107 -1.97 -10.78 -2.05
C PRO A 107 -2.64 -11.68 -3.10
N PRO A 108 -1.91 -12.09 -4.16
CA PRO A 108 -2.39 -13.09 -5.12
C PRO A 108 -2.56 -14.46 -4.45
N ARG A 109 -3.52 -15.26 -4.92
CA ARG A 109 -3.88 -16.56 -4.32
C ARG A 109 -4.14 -17.65 -5.36
N PHE A 110 -3.12 -17.96 -6.14
CA PHE A 110 -3.20 -19.00 -7.16
C PHE A 110 -1.88 -19.73 -7.29
N GLY A 111 -1.94 -21.00 -7.70
CA GLY A 111 -0.76 -21.85 -7.81
C GLY A 111 0.03 -21.88 -6.49
N PRO A 112 1.35 -21.62 -6.50
CA PRO A 112 2.15 -21.62 -5.28
C PRO A 112 1.79 -20.48 -4.32
N PHE A 113 1.05 -19.45 -4.76
CA PHE A 113 0.61 -18.35 -3.90
C PHE A 113 -0.68 -18.62 -3.12
N GLU A 114 -1.31 -19.80 -3.25
CA GLU A 114 -2.46 -20.16 -2.40
C GLU A 114 -2.14 -19.99 -0.89
N LEU A 115 -0.90 -20.29 -0.48
CA LEU A 115 -0.49 -20.20 0.92
C LEU A 115 -0.36 -18.75 1.43
N LEU A 116 -0.30 -17.74 0.55
CA LEU A 116 -0.21 -16.34 0.96
C LEU A 116 -1.43 -15.86 1.75
N GLU A 117 -2.55 -16.61 1.73
CA GLU A 117 -3.69 -16.37 2.63
C GLU A 117 -3.32 -16.54 4.12
N ALA A 118 -2.31 -17.35 4.45
CA ALA A 118 -1.83 -17.57 5.82
C ALA A 118 -0.76 -16.56 6.26
N PHE A 119 -0.10 -15.88 5.31
CA PHE A 119 0.93 -14.89 5.59
C PHE A 119 0.34 -13.56 6.05
N PRO A 120 1.14 -12.67 6.67
CA PRO A 120 0.73 -11.28 6.84
C PRO A 120 0.44 -10.68 5.46
N PHE A 121 -0.64 -9.91 5.36
CA PHE A 121 -0.95 -9.22 4.12
C PHE A 121 -0.18 -7.89 4.08
N PRO A 122 0.19 -7.40 2.89
CA PRO A 122 0.76 -6.06 2.76
C PRO A 122 -0.19 -5.01 3.34
N LEU A 123 0.23 -4.42 4.45
CA LEU A 123 -0.56 -3.50 5.26
C LEU A 123 0.35 -2.43 5.86
N VAL A 124 -0.08 -1.17 5.78
CA VAL A 124 0.51 -0.05 6.53
C VAL A 124 -0.58 0.75 7.22
N GLU A 125 -0.31 1.19 8.45
CA GLU A 125 -1.10 2.22 9.12
C GLU A 125 -0.35 3.55 9.07
N LEU A 126 -1.00 4.59 8.56
CA LEU A 126 -0.47 5.93 8.39
C LEU A 126 -0.73 6.80 9.64
N PRO A 127 0.07 7.86 9.86
CA PRO A 127 1.38 8.09 9.25
C PRO A 127 2.38 7.01 9.69
N LEU A 128 3.35 6.72 8.82
CA LEU A 128 4.45 5.81 9.13
C LEU A 128 5.52 6.51 9.96
N LEU A 129 5.96 5.85 11.02
CA LEU A 129 6.99 6.30 11.95
C LEU A 129 7.82 5.08 12.34
N SER A 130 9.15 5.20 12.40
CA SER A 130 10.02 4.11 12.86
C SER A 130 9.60 3.63 14.25
N GLY A 131 9.57 2.31 14.44
CA GLY A 131 9.09 1.64 15.65
C GLY A 131 7.57 1.59 15.81
N LYS A 132 6.77 2.14 14.88
CA LYS A 132 5.30 2.00 14.92
C LYS A 132 4.93 0.53 14.74
N LYS A 133 4.02 0.04 15.60
CA LYS A 133 3.49 -1.32 15.56
C LYS A 133 1.97 -1.31 15.48
N TRP A 134 1.41 -2.29 14.79
CA TRP A 134 -0.05 -2.52 14.75
C TRP A 134 -0.35 -4.00 14.55
N GLN A 135 -1.63 -4.35 14.62
CA GLN A 135 -2.11 -5.72 14.46
C GLN A 135 -3.28 -5.74 13.47
N ASN A 136 -3.46 -6.87 12.80
CA ASN A 136 -4.60 -7.09 11.92
C ASN A 136 -5.01 -8.56 11.95
N SER A 137 -6.31 -8.83 11.92
CA SER A 137 -6.84 -10.19 11.86
C SER A 137 -7.69 -10.36 10.60
N ILE A 138 -7.53 -11.51 9.95
CA ILE A 138 -8.30 -11.88 8.76
C ILE A 138 -9.02 -13.19 9.02
N ASN A 139 -10.32 -13.21 8.76
CA ASN A 139 -11.09 -14.45 8.76
C ASN A 139 -10.98 -15.08 7.38
N VAL A 140 -10.37 -16.26 7.32
CA VAL A 140 -10.25 -17.01 6.07
C VAL A 140 -11.61 -17.62 5.74
N VAL A 141 -12.21 -17.14 4.67
CA VAL A 141 -13.48 -17.68 4.15
C VAL A 141 -13.24 -18.95 3.34
N SER A 142 -14.31 -19.54 2.82
CA SER A 142 -14.24 -20.74 1.99
C SER A 142 -13.34 -20.57 0.75
N GLY A 143 -12.53 -21.58 0.45
CA GLY A 143 -11.70 -21.65 -0.77
C GLY A 143 -10.24 -22.03 -0.52
N HIS A 144 -9.83 -22.16 0.74
CA HIS A 144 -8.44 -22.29 1.18
C HIS A 144 -8.15 -23.57 1.95
N LYS A 145 -8.85 -24.66 1.60
CA LYS A 145 -8.65 -26.01 2.15
C LYS A 145 -8.64 -25.98 3.70
N ASP A 146 -7.49 -26.28 4.31
CA ASP A 146 -7.30 -26.41 5.76
C ASP A 146 -7.32 -25.06 6.49
N LEU A 147 -7.21 -23.95 5.76
CA LEU A 147 -7.32 -22.60 6.33
C LEU A 147 -8.78 -22.14 6.46
N ASN A 148 -9.75 -22.83 5.84
CA ASN A 148 -11.15 -22.41 5.87
C ASN A 148 -11.67 -22.24 7.32
N GLY A 149 -12.23 -21.08 7.62
CA GLY A 149 -12.79 -20.75 8.94
C GLY A 149 -11.73 -20.43 10.00
N LYS A 150 -10.45 -20.41 9.65
CA LYS A 150 -9.36 -19.98 10.55
C LYS A 150 -9.26 -18.45 10.60
N VAL A 151 -8.68 -17.98 11.69
CA VAL A 151 -8.30 -16.57 11.86
C VAL A 151 -6.79 -16.47 11.76
N VAL A 152 -6.32 -15.61 10.85
CA VAL A 152 -4.91 -15.27 10.70
C VAL A 152 -4.69 -13.97 11.47
N ASN A 153 -3.91 -14.01 12.55
CA ASN A 153 -3.57 -12.85 13.34
C ASN A 153 -2.16 -12.39 12.98
N ALA A 154 -2.02 -11.18 12.48
CA ALA A 154 -0.74 -10.62 12.06
C ALA A 154 -0.33 -9.43 12.94
N VAL A 155 0.96 -9.37 13.27
CA VAL A 155 1.61 -8.24 13.93
C VAL A 155 2.59 -7.59 12.96
N TYR A 156 2.73 -6.27 13.05
CA TYR A 156 3.55 -5.47 12.12
C TYR A 156 4.42 -4.49 12.89
N GLU A 157 5.59 -4.16 12.34
CA GLU A 157 6.50 -3.14 12.84
C GLU A 157 7.18 -2.39 11.69
N VAL A 158 7.27 -1.08 11.79
CA VAL A 158 8.12 -0.26 10.91
C VAL A 158 9.53 -0.27 11.49
N GLU A 159 10.49 -0.89 10.82
CA GLU A 159 11.87 -0.93 11.32
C GLU A 159 12.60 0.39 11.05
N GLU A 160 12.78 0.76 9.77
CA GLU A 160 13.45 2.02 9.40
C GLU A 160 13.25 2.35 7.91
N LEU A 161 13.63 3.57 7.52
CA LEU A 161 13.75 4.04 6.15
C LEU A 161 14.91 3.29 5.46
N GLU A 162 14.63 2.42 4.50
CA GLU A 162 15.66 1.53 3.93
C GLU A 162 16.47 2.20 2.82
N MET A 163 15.89 3.15 2.08
CA MET A 163 16.58 3.75 0.95
C MET A 163 16.07 5.15 0.61
N VAL A 164 17.01 5.99 0.17
CA VAL A 164 16.80 7.26 -0.53
C VAL A 164 17.54 7.14 -1.86
N MET A 165 17.05 6.32 -2.79
CA MET A 165 17.46 6.44 -4.19
C MET A 165 16.65 7.59 -4.78
N ASP A 166 17.34 8.59 -5.34
CA ASP A 166 16.74 9.78 -5.96
C ASP A 166 15.72 10.54 -5.08
N SER A 167 15.95 10.60 -3.76
CA SER A 167 15.09 11.29 -2.80
C SER A 167 13.74 10.61 -2.49
N ILE A 168 13.52 9.37 -2.93
CA ILE A 168 12.26 8.66 -2.68
C ILE A 168 12.35 7.82 -1.40
N LYS A 169 11.49 8.13 -0.43
CA LYS A 169 11.42 7.52 0.90
C LYS A 169 10.72 6.16 0.84
N THR A 170 11.46 5.10 1.12
CA THR A 170 10.92 3.72 1.21
C THR A 170 11.02 3.18 2.63
N TRP A 171 9.89 2.73 3.16
CA TRP A 171 9.74 2.16 4.49
C TRP A 171 9.86 0.65 4.45
N LYS A 172 10.61 0.09 5.39
CA LYS A 172 10.64 -1.35 5.64
C LYS A 172 9.65 -1.71 6.75
N ILE A 173 8.74 -2.64 6.45
CA ILE A 173 7.75 -3.17 7.38
C ILE A 173 8.01 -4.65 7.57
N THR A 174 8.30 -5.07 8.79
CA THR A 174 8.35 -6.49 9.15
C THR A 174 7.02 -6.93 9.72
N ALA A 175 6.62 -8.16 9.42
CA ALA A 175 5.36 -8.71 9.87
C ALA A 175 5.46 -10.22 10.09
N ALA A 176 4.67 -10.72 11.03
CA ALA A 176 4.52 -12.14 11.29
C ALA A 176 3.05 -12.46 11.56
N SER A 177 2.59 -13.63 11.13
CA SER A 177 1.23 -14.11 11.40
C SER A 177 1.20 -15.47 12.07
N GLU A 178 0.16 -15.66 12.87
CA GLU A 178 -0.13 -16.87 13.61
C GLU A 178 -1.57 -17.33 13.34
N ILE A 179 -1.76 -18.64 13.33
CA ILE A 179 -3.04 -19.30 13.17
C ILE A 179 -3.21 -20.31 14.30
N GLU A 180 -4.34 -20.28 14.99
CA GLU A 180 -4.58 -21.19 16.12
C GLU A 180 -4.51 -22.66 15.70
N GLY A 181 -3.62 -23.39 16.36
CA GLY A 181 -3.36 -24.82 16.12
C GLY A 181 -2.44 -25.10 14.92
N ASP A 182 -1.89 -24.07 14.28
CA ASP A 182 -0.85 -24.20 13.27
C ASP A 182 0.52 -23.88 13.90
N ASN A 183 1.49 -24.77 13.71
CA ASN A 183 2.84 -24.60 14.26
C ASN A 183 3.82 -23.98 13.24
N ARG A 184 3.32 -23.57 12.07
CA ARG A 184 4.11 -22.88 11.05
C ARG A 184 4.23 -21.39 11.41
N ASN A 185 5.42 -20.85 11.22
CA ASN A 185 5.69 -19.42 11.35
C ASN A 185 5.64 -18.78 9.97
N PHE A 186 4.74 -17.83 9.78
CA PHE A 186 4.58 -17.11 8.53
C PHE A 186 5.10 -15.69 8.72
N GLU A 187 6.15 -15.33 7.99
CA GLU A 187 6.84 -14.05 8.14
C GLU A 187 6.87 -13.32 6.80
N ALA A 188 6.80 -11.99 6.85
CA ALA A 188 6.91 -11.15 5.68
C ALA A 188 7.72 -9.88 5.97
N VAL A 189 8.46 -9.42 4.98
CA VAL A 189 9.06 -8.08 4.94
C VAL A 189 8.54 -7.37 3.71
N PHE A 190 7.94 -6.20 3.90
CA PHE A 190 7.41 -5.36 2.83
C PHE A 190 8.22 -4.08 2.70
N LEU A 191 8.49 -3.67 1.46
CA LEU A 191 8.99 -2.34 1.15
C LEU A 191 7.87 -1.47 0.61
N PHE A 192 7.55 -0.40 1.34
CA PHE A 192 6.46 0.51 1.02
C PHE A 192 6.97 1.90 0.68
N ASN A 193 6.45 2.46 -0.41
CA ASN A 193 6.76 3.78 -0.91
C ASN A 193 5.48 4.60 -1.05
N GLU A 194 5.47 5.85 -0.60
CA GLU A 194 4.26 6.69 -0.62
C GLU A 194 3.82 7.09 -2.04
N ALA A 195 4.69 6.95 -3.05
CA ALA A 195 4.35 7.19 -4.46
C ALA A 195 3.94 5.91 -5.20
N PHE A 196 4.60 4.78 -4.91
CA PHE A 196 4.45 3.53 -5.69
C PHE A 196 3.67 2.43 -4.96
N GLY A 197 3.42 2.57 -3.66
CA GLY A 197 2.80 1.54 -2.84
C GLY A 197 3.78 0.48 -2.40
N PHE A 198 3.36 -0.79 -2.39
CA PHE A 198 4.23 -1.90 -2.03
C PHE A 198 5.07 -2.29 -3.24
N THR A 199 6.38 -2.16 -3.07
CA THR A 199 7.37 -2.38 -4.13
C THR A 199 8.09 -3.71 -4.00
N ASP A 200 8.09 -4.31 -2.81
CA ASP A 200 8.79 -5.55 -2.53
C ASP A 200 8.06 -6.34 -1.45
N PHE A 201 7.95 -7.65 -1.64
CA PHE A 201 7.31 -8.60 -0.74
C PHE A 201 8.23 -9.81 -0.55
N ASN A 202 8.87 -9.92 0.61
CA ASN A 202 9.72 -11.05 0.98
C ASN A 202 9.00 -11.92 2.00
N TYR A 203 8.55 -13.09 1.58
CA TYR A 203 7.86 -14.05 2.43
C TYR A 203 8.81 -15.15 2.90
N SER A 204 8.73 -15.52 4.17
CA SER A 204 9.47 -16.63 4.76
C SER A 204 8.55 -17.57 5.55
N LEU A 205 8.71 -18.88 5.34
CA LEU A 205 7.99 -19.92 6.06
C LEU A 205 8.97 -20.66 6.97
N ASN A 206 8.72 -20.64 8.28
CA ASN A 206 9.60 -21.25 9.28
C ASN A 206 11.06 -20.75 9.19
N GLY A 207 11.25 -19.46 8.94
CA GLY A 207 12.57 -18.84 8.76
C GLY A 207 13.28 -19.18 7.44
N LEU A 208 12.65 -19.95 6.54
CA LEU A 208 13.18 -20.22 5.20
C LEU A 208 12.50 -19.32 4.17
N PRO A 209 13.23 -18.79 3.17
CA PRO A 209 12.62 -18.05 2.07
C PRO A 209 11.49 -18.87 1.43
N PHE A 210 10.36 -18.21 1.14
CA PHE A 210 9.22 -18.81 0.46
C PHE A 210 9.03 -18.19 -0.92
N ALA A 211 8.86 -16.87 -0.95
CA ALA A 211 8.67 -16.11 -2.18
C ALA A 211 9.24 -14.70 -2.04
N HIS A 212 9.84 -14.20 -3.10
CA HIS A 212 10.21 -12.80 -3.25
C HIS A 212 9.49 -12.25 -4.47
N ILE A 213 8.61 -11.28 -4.26
CA ILE A 213 7.87 -10.58 -5.30
C ILE A 213 8.37 -9.15 -5.30
N LYS A 214 8.88 -8.65 -6.42
CA LYS A 214 9.46 -7.31 -6.52
C LYS A 214 8.90 -6.57 -7.72
N LEU A 215 8.42 -5.34 -7.52
CA LEU A 215 7.96 -4.45 -8.57
C LEU A 215 9.08 -4.28 -9.61
N LYS A 216 8.76 -4.49 -10.89
CA LYS A 216 9.70 -4.22 -11.97
C LYS A 216 9.89 -2.71 -12.08
N GLU A 217 11.14 -2.30 -12.08
CA GLU A 217 11.51 -0.94 -12.45
C GLU A 217 11.24 -0.77 -13.96
N GLU A 218 10.54 0.31 -14.33
CA GLU A 218 10.27 0.67 -15.74
C GLU A 218 11.53 1.13 -16.47
#